data_AF-A0A354EJT3-F1
#
_entry.id   AF-A0A354EJT3-F1
#
_cell.length_a   1.000
_cell.length_b   1.000
_cell.length_c   1.000
_cell.angle_alpha   90.00
_cell.angle_beta   90.00
_cell.angle_gamma   90.00
#
_symmetry.space_group_name_H-M   'P 1'
#
loop_
_entity.id
_entity.type
_entity.pdbx_description
1 polymer ?
#
loop_
_entity_poly.entity_id
_entity_poly.type
_entity_poly.pdbx_seq_one_letter_code
_entity_poly.pdbx_strand_id
1 'polypeptide(L)'
;MAIIGYIIPLLFFIPLVTDAKNSPFAKFHANQQLVLLIAAIAVNVLGALPIIGWFIIWPLGTIALIVFAIMGIINAAKGEIKELPLIGGFKIIN
;
A
#
# COMPACT_ATOMS: atom_id res chain seq x y z
N MET A 1 -14.93 3.01 2.45
CA MET A 1 -14.01 2.90 3.62
C MET A 1 -12.60 2.42 3.25
N ALA A 2 -12.42 1.67 2.14
CA ALA A 2 -11.12 1.16 1.70
C ALA A 2 -10.14 2.19 1.08
N ILE A 3 -10.47 3.49 1.04
CA ILE A 3 -9.59 4.52 0.45
C ILE A 3 -8.63 5.10 1.50
N ILE A 4 -9.06 5.20 2.76
CA ILE A 4 -8.32 5.90 3.82
C ILE A 4 -6.93 5.27 4.05
N GLY A 5 -6.85 3.94 4.04
CA GLY A 5 -5.59 3.23 4.20
C GLY A 5 -4.63 3.39 3.01
N TYR A 6 -5.01 3.99 1.88
CA TYR A 6 -4.04 4.35 0.83
C TYR A 6 -3.46 5.75 1.02
N ILE A 7 -4.20 6.65 1.69
CA ILE A 7 -3.73 7.99 2.05
C ILE A 7 -2.85 7.92 3.30
N ILE A 8 -3.29 7.13 4.28
CA ILE A 8 -2.55 6.85 5.51
C ILE A 8 -2.37 5.33 5.62
N PRO A 9 -1.31 4.75 5.03
CA PRO A 9 -1.04 3.31 5.03
C PRO A 9 -1.06 2.64 6.40
N LEU A 10 -0.77 3.40 7.47
CA LEU A 10 -0.88 2.91 8.83
C LEU A 10 -2.31 2.47 9.20
N LEU A 11 -3.34 3.04 8.57
CA LEU A 11 -4.75 2.74 8.83
C LEU A 11 -5.29 1.53 8.03
N PHE A 12 -4.40 0.71 7.45
CA PHE A 12 -4.79 -0.48 6.69
C PHE A 12 -5.71 -1.45 7.46
N PHE A 13 -5.61 -1.45 8.80
CA PHE A 13 -6.33 -2.38 9.67
C PHE A 13 -7.77 -1.92 10.00
N ILE A 14 -8.16 -0.67 9.69
CA ILE A 14 -9.49 -0.14 10.03
C ILE A 14 -10.62 -1.03 9.48
N PRO A 15 -10.60 -1.50 8.23
CA PRO A 15 -11.63 -2.40 7.73
C PRO A 15 -11.64 -3.78 8.41
N LEU A 16 -10.53 -4.20 9.05
CA LEU A 16 -10.39 -5.50 9.71
C LEU A 16 -10.96 -5.53 11.14
N VAL A 17 -11.11 -4.36 11.76
CA VAL A 17 -11.65 -4.20 13.12
C VAL A 17 -13.10 -3.71 13.14
N THR A 18 -13.70 -3.53 11.96
CA THR A 18 -15.11 -3.12 11.79
C THR A 18 -15.93 -4.27 11.18
N ASP A 19 -17.24 -4.05 10.99
CA ASP A 19 -18.12 -5.03 10.35
C ASP A 19 -17.71 -5.38 8.90
N ALA A 20 -16.86 -4.54 8.29
CA ALA A 20 -16.28 -4.78 6.97
C ALA A 20 -15.29 -5.97 6.94
N LYS A 21 -14.86 -6.51 8.09
CA LYS A 21 -13.85 -7.59 8.17
C LYS A 21 -14.22 -8.87 7.43
N ASN A 22 -15.51 -9.11 7.21
CA ASN A 22 -15.99 -10.30 6.48
C ASN A 22 -16.06 -10.06 4.96
N SER A 23 -15.84 -8.83 4.49
CA SER A 23 -15.89 -8.50 3.07
C SER A 23 -14.57 -8.87 2.38
N PRO A 24 -14.60 -9.70 1.32
CA PRO A 24 -13.41 -9.99 0.51
C PRO A 24 -12.75 -8.72 -0.05
N PHE A 25 -13.55 -7.74 -0.44
CA PHE A 25 -13.08 -6.44 -0.92
C PHE A 25 -12.31 -5.67 0.16
N ALA A 26 -12.85 -5.60 1.38
CA ALA A 26 -12.21 -4.92 2.50
C ALA A 26 -10.89 -5.58 2.88
N LYS A 27 -10.87 -6.92 2.98
CA LYS A 27 -9.65 -7.69 3.27
C LYS A 27 -8.60 -7.51 2.18
N PHE A 28 -9.01 -7.53 0.92
CA PHE A 28 -8.10 -7.34 -0.21
C PHE A 28 -7.41 -5.96 -0.15
N HIS A 29 -8.18 -4.88 0.01
CA HIS A 29 -7.58 -3.55 0.07
C HIS A 29 -6.79 -3.33 1.36
N ALA A 30 -7.20 -3.91 2.50
CA ALA A 30 -6.39 -3.91 3.72
C ALA A 30 -5.02 -4.59 3.49
N ASN A 31 -5.01 -5.71 2.76
CA ASN A 31 -3.77 -6.38 2.37
C ASN A 31 -2.88 -5.50 1.47
N GLN A 32 -3.45 -4.92 0.41
CA GLN A 32 -2.69 -4.03 -0.49
C GLN A 32 -2.12 -2.81 0.25
N GLN A 33 -2.85 -2.26 1.21
CA GLN A 33 -2.40 -1.12 2.04
C GLN A 33 -1.28 -1.51 3.00
N LEU A 34 -1.36 -2.70 3.61
CA LEU A 34 -0.28 -3.25 4.44
C LEU A 34 1.00 -3.46 3.62
N VAL A 35 0.86 -4.02 2.42
CA VAL A 35 1.98 -4.21 1.50
C VAL A 35 2.60 -2.87 1.10
N LEU A 36 1.77 -1.86 0.81
CA LEU A 36 2.24 -0.51 0.50
C LEU A 36 2.98 0.13 1.70
N LEU A 37 2.50 -0.09 2.93
CA LEU A 37 3.18 0.35 4.15
C LEU A 37 4.55 -0.32 4.31
N ILE A 38 4.63 -1.63 4.12
CA ILE A 38 5.88 -2.39 4.18
C ILE A 38 6.87 -1.90 3.11
N ALA A 39 6.38 -1.68 1.88
CA ALA A 39 7.19 -1.13 0.81
C ALA A 39 7.70 0.28 1.15
N ALA A 40 6.87 1.12 1.78
CA ALA A 40 7.28 2.44 2.25
C ALA A 40 8.37 2.38 3.32
N ILE A 41 8.26 1.45 4.27
CA ILE A 41 9.30 1.21 5.28
C ILE A 41 10.60 0.77 4.59
N ALA A 42 10.53 -0.17 3.64
CA ALA A 42 11.70 -0.65 2.90
C ALA A 42 12.39 0.48 2.12
N VAL A 43 11.64 1.33 1.42
CA VAL A 43 12.20 2.50 0.72
C VAL A 43 12.89 3.47 1.68
N ASN A 44 12.32 3.73 2.85
CA ASN A 44 12.95 4.62 3.84
C ASN A 44 14.22 4.01 4.44
N VAL A 45 14.21 2.72 4.78
CA VAL A 45 15.40 2.02 5.32
C VAL A 45 16.52 1.96 4.29
N LEU A 46 16.23 1.56 3.05
CA LEU A 46 17.22 1.50 1.97
C LEU A 46 17.65 2.89 1.50
N GLY A 47 16.73 3.86 1.55
CA GLY A 47 16.98 5.26 1.24
C GLY A 47 17.94 5.95 2.21
N ALA A 48 18.15 5.40 3.41
CA ALA A 48 19.10 5.92 4.39
C ALA A 48 20.57 5.72 3.98
N LEU A 49 20.85 4.85 3.00
CA LEU A 49 22.21 4.63 2.50
C LEU A 49 22.77 5.91 1.85
N PRO A 50 24.01 6.32 2.17
CA PRO A 50 24.60 7.51 1.57
C PRO A 50 24.77 7.33 0.06
N ILE A 51 24.66 8.45 -0.67
CA ILE A 51 24.78 8.53 -2.14
C ILE A 51 23.66 7.77 -2.86
N ILE A 52 23.68 6.42 -2.89
CA ILE A 52 22.70 5.61 -3.64
C ILE A 52 21.30 5.73 -3.02
N GLY A 53 21.21 5.63 -1.69
CA GLY A 53 19.94 5.75 -0.99
C GLY A 53 19.30 7.11 -1.21
N TRP A 54 20.08 8.19 -1.05
CA TRP A 54 19.59 9.57 -1.18
C TRP A 54 19.21 9.96 -2.60
N PHE A 55 20.04 9.65 -3.59
CA PHE A 55 19.86 10.17 -4.94
C PHE A 55 19.11 9.22 -5.88
N ILE A 56 18.98 7.94 -5.53
CA ILE A 56 18.32 6.94 -6.39
C ILE A 56 17.13 6.31 -5.66
N ILE A 57 17.38 5.62 -4.54
CA ILE A 57 16.34 4.78 -3.91
C ILE A 57 15.22 5.64 -3.34
N TRP A 58 15.56 6.70 -2.61
CA TRP A 58 14.57 7.54 -1.96
C TRP A 58 13.69 8.31 -2.95
N PRO A 59 14.20 9.03 -3.97
CA PRO A 59 13.34 9.73 -4.92
C PRO A 59 12.53 8.78 -5.80
N LEU A 60 13.14 7.74 -6.38
CA LEU A 60 12.42 6.82 -7.26
C LEU A 60 11.43 5.94 -6.48
N GLY A 61 11.83 5.47 -5.31
CA GLY A 61 10.99 4.69 -4.41
C GLY A 61 9.78 5.50 -3.94
N THR A 62 9.99 6.74 -3.52
CA THR A 62 8.88 7.64 -3.12
C THR A 62 7.90 7.86 -4.27
N ILE A 63 8.38 8.13 -5.49
CA ILE A 63 7.51 8.29 -6.67
C ILE A 63 6.72 7.00 -6.93
N ALA A 64 7.37 5.83 -6.91
CA ALA A 64 6.70 4.56 -7.12
C ALA A 64 5.61 4.29 -6.07
N LEU A 65 5.88 4.58 -4.79
CA LEU A 65 4.90 4.45 -3.70
C LEU A 65 3.69 5.36 -3.90
N ILE A 66 3.90 6.61 -4.33
CA ILE A 66 2.80 7.55 -4.61
C ILE A 66 1.95 7.04 -5.78
N VAL A 67 2.59 6.56 -6.86
CA VAL A 67 1.88 5.97 -8.00
C VAL A 67 1.04 4.77 -7.56
N PHE A 68 1.61 3.86 -6.76
CA PHE A 68 0.88 2.71 -6.24
C PHE A 68 -0.26 3.11 -5.28
N ALA A 69 -0.07 4.12 -4.44
CA ALA A 69 -1.12 4.66 -3.59
C ALA A 69 -2.31 5.16 -4.45
N ILE A 70 -2.02 5.97 -5.49
CA ILE A 70 -3.04 6.50 -6.40
C ILE A 70 -3.76 5.36 -7.15
N MET A 71 -3.03 4.37 -7.67
CA MET A 71 -3.63 3.20 -8.32
C MET A 71 -4.55 2.44 -7.37
N GLY A 72 -4.12 2.24 -6.12
CA GLY A 72 -4.93 1.60 -5.09
C GLY A 72 -6.21 2.37 -4.77
N ILE A 73 -6.12 3.70 -4.68
CA ILE A 73 -7.28 4.59 -4.50
C ILE A 73 -8.24 4.45 -5.68
N ILE A 74 -7.75 4.49 -6.92
CA ILE A 74 -8.58 4.36 -8.13
C ILE A 74 -9.28 3.00 -8.15
N ASN A 75 -8.56 1.91 -7.89
CA ASN A 75 -9.14 0.56 -7.85
C ASN A 75 -10.23 0.47 -6.76
N ALA A 76 -9.95 0.97 -5.55
CA ALA A 76 -10.90 0.98 -4.45
C ALA A 76 -12.14 1.84 -4.75
N ALA A 77 -11.96 3.00 -5.39
CA ALA A 77 -13.06 3.89 -5.77
C ALA A 77 -13.96 3.27 -6.85
N LYS A 78 -13.40 2.42 -7.73
CA LYS A 78 -14.15 1.66 -8.73
C LYS A 78 -14.76 0.35 -8.20
N GLY A 79 -14.45 -0.04 -6.96
CA GLY A 79 -14.87 -1.33 -6.42
C GLY A 79 -14.09 -2.53 -6.99
N GLU A 80 -12.92 -2.29 -7.59
CA GLU A 80 -12.11 -3.31 -8.26
C GLU A 80 -11.13 -3.99 -7.30
N ILE A 81 -11.10 -5.32 -7.31
CA ILE A 81 -10.10 -6.15 -6.61
C ILE A 81 -8.92 -6.38 -7.55
N LYS A 82 -8.10 -5.35 -7.72
CA LYS A 82 -6.94 -5.36 -8.64
C LYS A 82 -5.64 -5.11 -7.89
N GLU A 83 -4.69 -6.02 -8.07
CA GLU A 83 -3.38 -5.97 -7.42
C GLU A 83 -2.56 -4.79 -7.91
N LEU A 84 -1.80 -4.18 -7.00
CA LEU A 84 -0.80 -3.17 -7.36
C LEU A 84 0.32 -3.82 -8.17
N PRO A 85 0.87 -3.14 -9.19
CA PRO A 85 2.01 -3.67 -9.94
C PRO A 85 3.20 -3.93 -9.01
N LEU A 86 3.98 -4.98 -9.31
CA LEU A 86 5.22 -5.38 -8.64
C LEU A 86 5.09 -5.83 -7.17
N ILE A 87 4.25 -5.18 -6.37
CA ILE A 87 4.11 -5.46 -4.94
C ILE A 87 2.78 -6.14 -4.58
N GLY A 88 1.74 -6.02 -5.41
CA GLY A 88 0.39 -6.44 -5.03
C GLY A 88 0.15 -7.94 -4.87
N GLY A 89 1.08 -8.79 -5.31
CA GLY A 89 0.97 -10.25 -5.20
C GLY A 89 1.23 -10.81 -3.79
N PHE A 90 1.78 -10.03 -2.87
CA PHE A 90 2.00 -10.47 -1.49
C PHE A 90 0.69 -10.60 -0.72
N LYS A 91 0.35 -11.79 -0.24
CA LYS A 91 -0.85 -12.06 0.59
C LYS A 91 -0.45 -12.29 2.04
N ILE A 92 -0.67 -11.28 2.87
CA ILE A 92 -0.36 -11.25 4.30
C ILE A 92 -1.65 -11.41 5.13
N ILE A 93 -2.77 -10.88 4.64
CA ILE A 93 -4.08 -10.96 5.30
C ILE A 93 -4.97 -11.95 4.53
N ASN A 94 -5.54 -12.94 5.25
CA ASN A 94 -6.48 -13.96 4.74
C ASN A 94 -7.94 -13.53 4.87
#